data_AF-A0A970H1G0-F1
#
_entry.id   AF-A0A970H1G0-F1
#
_cell.length_a   1.000
_cell.length_b   1.000
_cell.length_c   1.000
_cell.angle_alpha   90.00
_cell.angle_beta   90.00
_cell.angle_gamma   90.00
#
_symmetry.space_group_name_H-M   'P 1'
#
loop_
_entity.id
_entity.type
_entity.pdbx_description
1 polymer ?
#
loop_
_entity_poly.entity_id
_entity_poly.type
_entity_poly.pdbx_seq_one_letter_code
_entity_poly.pdbx_strand_id
1 'polypeptide(L)'
;IEFSLLQRCAAHWASKADVEEAFMAGQTAVLKAVEGLTDYCIGFEREAGEEYKCVPKLIKLSDIANTERKLPREWINEEGNFVTKEFVDYALPLIQGESSPPIENGLPRFAKLKKVLATK
;
A
#
# COMPACT_ATOMS: atom_id res chain seq x y z
N ILE A 1 25.72 -7.17 -1.85
CA ILE A 1 24.76 -6.59 -2.81
C ILE A 1 23.68 -5.90 -1.98
N GLU A 2 23.39 -4.63 -2.23
CA GLU A 2 22.34 -3.88 -1.52
C GLU A 2 21.07 -3.85 -2.37
N PHE A 3 20.03 -4.56 -1.93
CA PHE A 3 18.77 -4.68 -2.69
C PHE A 3 17.71 -3.64 -2.31
N SER A 4 18.00 -2.77 -1.34
CA SER A 4 17.00 -1.89 -0.72
C SER A 4 16.29 -0.96 -1.70
N LEU A 5 17.03 -0.41 -2.67
CA LEU A 5 16.45 0.49 -3.67
C LEU A 5 15.60 -0.27 -4.70
N LEU A 6 16.11 -1.38 -5.21
CA LEU A 6 15.44 -2.17 -6.24
C LEU A 6 14.10 -2.70 -5.75
N GLN A 7 14.03 -3.18 -4.50
CA GLN A 7 12.81 -3.72 -3.90
C GLN A 7 11.71 -2.66 -3.73
N ARG A 8 12.07 -1.38 -3.52
CA ARG A 8 11.11 -0.29 -3.26
C ARG A 8 10.77 0.55 -4.49
N CYS A 9 11.57 0.43 -5.56
CA CYS A 9 11.37 1.17 -6.81
C CYS A 9 11.01 0.25 -7.99
N ALA A 10 10.56 -0.97 -7.73
CA ALA A 10 10.15 -1.95 -8.74
C ALA A 10 8.73 -1.71 -9.28
N ALA A 11 8.39 -0.47 -9.64
CA ALA A 11 7.06 -0.13 -10.18
C ALA A 11 6.70 -0.87 -11.48
N HIS A 12 7.70 -1.43 -12.17
CA HIS A 12 7.53 -2.32 -13.33
C HIS A 12 6.97 -3.71 -12.98
N TRP A 13 6.97 -4.06 -11.69
CA TRP A 13 6.46 -5.33 -11.15
C TRP A 13 5.67 -5.08 -9.85
N ALA A 14 4.98 -3.95 -9.78
CA ALA A 14 4.14 -3.64 -8.64
C ALA A 14 2.88 -4.51 -8.65
N SER A 15 2.40 -4.87 -7.45
CA SER A 15 1.10 -5.51 -7.31
C SER A 15 0.00 -4.57 -7.78
N LYS A 16 -0.96 -5.11 -8.53
CA LYS A 16 -2.16 -4.36 -8.91
C LYS A 16 -2.95 -3.92 -7.67
N ALA A 17 -3.10 -4.79 -6.67
CA ALA A 17 -3.80 -4.49 -5.43
C ALA A 17 -3.18 -3.27 -4.72
N ASP A 18 -1.86 -3.25 -4.55
CA ASP A 18 -1.13 -2.13 -3.93
C ASP A 18 -1.34 -0.81 -4.70
N VAL A 19 -1.29 -0.85 -6.04
CA VAL A 19 -1.50 0.35 -6.88
C VAL A 19 -2.93 0.89 -6.76
N GLU A 20 -3.93 0.02 -6.78
CA GLU A 20 -5.35 0.40 -6.68
C GLU A 20 -5.68 0.94 -5.28
N GLU A 21 -5.19 0.29 -4.22
CA GLU A 21 -5.37 0.73 -2.84
C GLU A 21 -4.65 2.07 -2.59
N ALA A 22 -3.41 2.25 -3.06
CA ALA A 22 -2.69 3.51 -2.93
C ALA A 22 -3.43 4.68 -3.61
N PHE A 23 -3.99 4.45 -4.80
CA PHE A 23 -4.82 5.45 -5.49
C PHE A 23 -6.11 5.75 -4.70
N MET A 24 -6.79 4.72 -4.22
CA MET A 24 -8.03 4.83 -3.46
C MET A 24 -7.83 5.62 -2.15
N ALA A 25 -6.70 5.42 -1.45
CA ALA A 25 -6.35 6.17 -0.26
C ALA A 25 -6.23 7.67 -0.54
N GLY A 26 -5.48 8.04 -1.59
CA GLY A 26 -5.28 9.43 -1.98
C GLY A 26 -6.57 10.12 -2.42
N GLN A 27 -7.39 9.43 -3.24
CA GLN A 27 -8.69 9.92 -3.67
C GLN A 27 -9.62 10.16 -2.47
N THR A 28 -9.74 9.17 -1.58
CA THR A 28 -10.59 9.25 -0.40
C THR A 28 -10.14 10.37 0.53
N ALA A 29 -8.83 10.54 0.74
CA ALA A 29 -8.30 11.61 1.58
C ALA A 29 -8.73 13.00 1.09
N VAL A 30 -8.64 13.26 -0.23
CA VAL A 30 -9.06 14.54 -0.82
C VAL A 30 -10.57 14.75 -0.65
N LEU A 31 -11.38 13.73 -0.95
CA LEU A 31 -12.83 13.82 -0.80
C LEU A 31 -13.22 14.15 0.65
N LYS A 32 -12.60 13.48 1.63
CA LYS A 32 -12.86 13.73 3.06
C LYS A 32 -12.37 15.09 3.53
N ALA A 33 -11.24 15.57 3.03
CA ALA A 33 -10.78 16.92 3.29
C ALA A 33 -11.74 17.98 2.73
N VAL A 34 -12.30 17.77 1.53
CA VAL A 34 -13.31 18.67 0.93
C VAL A 34 -14.63 18.66 1.71
N GLU A 35 -15.01 17.53 2.31
CA GLU A 35 -16.14 17.43 3.25
C GLU A 35 -15.88 18.16 4.58
N GLY A 36 -14.68 18.71 4.80
CA GLY A 36 -14.32 19.47 6.00
C GLY A 36 -13.76 18.63 7.15
N LEU A 37 -13.43 17.35 6.92
CA LEU A 37 -12.80 16.50 7.93
C LEU A 37 -11.31 16.83 8.05
N THR A 38 -10.84 16.98 9.29
CA THR A 38 -9.44 17.22 9.64
C THR A 38 -9.00 16.25 10.75
N ASP A 39 -7.69 16.05 10.91
CA ASP A 39 -7.08 15.19 11.93
C ASP A 39 -7.35 13.69 11.76
N TYR A 40 -7.52 13.25 10.51
CA TYR A 40 -7.66 11.84 10.13
C TYR A 40 -6.59 11.39 9.12
N CYS A 41 -6.25 10.11 9.18
CA CYS A 41 -5.54 9.38 8.14
C CYS A 41 -6.49 8.37 7.50
N ILE A 42 -6.30 8.10 6.20
CA ILE A 42 -6.99 6.99 5.53
C ILE A 42 -6.18 5.71 5.77
N GLY A 43 -6.79 4.78 6.48
CA GLY A 43 -6.32 3.40 6.56
C GLY A 43 -7.20 2.46 5.74
N PHE A 44 -6.89 1.17 5.80
CA PHE A 44 -7.68 0.12 5.17
C PHE A 44 -8.15 -0.89 6.20
N GLU A 45 -9.39 -1.34 6.03
CA GLU A 45 -9.97 -2.46 6.76
C GLU A 45 -10.29 -3.58 5.77
N ARG A 46 -9.82 -4.80 6.08
CA ARG A 46 -10.15 -5.99 5.28
C ARG A 46 -11.57 -6.42 5.67
N GLU A 47 -12.47 -6.51 4.70
CA GLU A 47 -13.83 -7.02 4.92
C GLU A 47 -13.79 -8.51 5.31
N ALA A 48 -14.78 -8.94 6.08
CA ALA A 48 -14.95 -10.35 6.41
C ALA A 48 -15.51 -11.11 5.20
N GLY A 49 -14.88 -12.20 4.82
CA GLY A 49 -15.30 -13.05 3.70
C GLY A 49 -14.18 -13.93 3.18
N GLU A 50 -14.50 -14.79 2.22
CA GLU A 50 -13.54 -15.64 1.52
C GLU A 50 -12.73 -14.86 0.48
N GLU A 51 -13.32 -13.80 -0.09
CA GLU A 51 -12.66 -12.93 -1.06
C GLU A 51 -11.93 -11.78 -0.39
N TYR A 52 -10.72 -11.48 -0.89
CA TYR A 52 -9.96 -10.33 -0.42
C TYR A 52 -10.61 -9.03 -0.90
N LYS A 53 -11.08 -8.21 0.04
CA LYS A 53 -11.56 -6.87 -0.22
C LYS A 53 -11.14 -5.92 0.90
N CYS A 54 -10.49 -4.83 0.52
CA CYS A 54 -10.09 -3.76 1.43
C CYS A 54 -10.93 -2.52 1.18
N VAL A 55 -11.43 -1.91 2.25
CA VAL A 55 -12.21 -0.67 2.20
C VAL A 55 -11.49 0.45 2.94
N PRO A 56 -11.51 1.69 2.41
CA PRO A 56 -10.93 2.83 3.10
C PRO A 56 -11.65 3.11 4.42
N LYS A 57 -10.87 3.41 5.46
CA LYS A 57 -11.36 3.74 6.79
C LYS A 57 -10.73 5.03 7.28
N LEU A 58 -11.54 5.90 7.85
CA LEU A 58 -11.06 7.09 8.56
C LEU A 58 -10.55 6.69 9.94
N ILE A 59 -9.28 6.97 10.22
CA ILE A 59 -8.65 6.71 11.50
C ILE A 59 -8.13 8.04 12.06
N LYS A 60 -8.45 8.36 13.32
CA LYS A 60 -7.97 9.60 13.94
C LYS A 60 -6.45 9.56 14.06
N LEU A 61 -5.80 10.70 13.79
CA LEU A 61 -4.34 10.81 13.93
C LEU A 61 -3.87 10.50 15.37
N SER A 62 -4.66 10.89 16.38
CA SER A 62 -4.39 10.59 17.79
C SER A 62 -4.28 9.10 18.08
N ASP A 63 -5.01 8.27 17.35
CA ASP A 63 -5.14 6.84 17.62
C ASP A 63 -4.00 6.05 16.95
N ILE A 64 -3.36 6.63 15.93
CA ILE A 64 -2.25 6.00 15.19
C ILE A 64 -0.88 6.56 15.56
N ALA A 65 -0.83 7.78 16.10
CA ALA A 65 0.42 8.40 16.49
C ALA A 65 1.16 7.52 17.51
N ASN A 66 2.44 7.23 17.25
CA ASN A 66 3.29 6.37 18.08
C ASN A 66 2.79 4.93 18.26
N THR A 67 1.86 4.48 17.42
CA THR A 67 1.46 3.08 17.37
C THR A 67 2.18 2.36 16.24
N GLU A 68 2.43 1.07 16.42
CA GLU A 68 3.04 0.22 15.40
C GLU A 68 2.25 -1.07 15.27
N ARG A 69 2.15 -1.57 14.03
CA ARG A 69 1.63 -2.91 13.78
C ARG A 69 2.80 -3.88 13.78
N LYS A 70 2.97 -4.61 14.89
CA LYS A 70 3.97 -5.67 14.99
C LYS A 70 3.57 -6.87 14.13
N LEU A 71 4.58 -7.56 13.60
CA LEU A 71 4.39 -8.88 13.03
C LEU A 71 4.04 -9.85 14.18
N PRO A 72 2.91 -10.55 14.14
CA PRO A 72 2.57 -11.56 15.13
C PRO A 72 3.63 -12.67 15.20
N ARG A 73 3.95 -13.19 16.39
CA ARG A 73 4.99 -14.23 16.56
C ARG A 73 4.57 -15.54 15.91
N GLU A 74 3.27 -15.81 15.92
CA GLU A 74 2.61 -16.93 15.28
C GLU A 74 2.74 -16.93 13.75
N TRP A 75 3.14 -15.81 13.14
CA TRP A 75 3.42 -15.73 11.70
C TRP A 75 4.83 -16.23 11.33
N ILE A 76 5.66 -16.53 12.33
CA ILE A 76 7.00 -17.09 12.17
C ILE A 76 6.96 -18.51 12.74
N ASN A 77 7.54 -19.48 12.03
CA ASN A 77 7.57 -20.87 12.49
C ASN A 77 8.35 -21.03 13.82
N GLU A 78 8.24 -22.23 14.43
CA GLU A 78 8.90 -22.52 15.72
C GLU A 78 10.42 -22.35 15.63
N GLU A 79 11.03 -22.82 14.53
CA GLU A 79 12.46 -22.72 14.26
C GLU A 79 12.96 -21.28 14.03
N GLY A 80 12.05 -20.32 13.76
CA GLY A 80 12.39 -18.91 13.58
C GLY A 80 13.03 -18.57 12.22
N ASN A 81 12.99 -19.48 11.25
CA ASN A 81 13.69 -19.37 9.97
C ASN A 81 12.75 -19.20 8.76
N PHE A 82 11.42 -19.31 8.97
CA PHE A 82 10.43 -19.21 7.90
C PHE A 82 9.09 -18.67 8.40
N VAL A 83 8.22 -18.28 7.46
CA VAL A 83 6.87 -17.80 7.74
C VAL A 83 5.87 -18.95 7.80
N THR A 84 4.81 -18.78 8.57
CA THR A 84 3.75 -19.78 8.67
C THR A 84 2.70 -19.61 7.57
N LYS A 85 1.76 -20.57 7.47
CA LYS A 85 0.66 -20.49 6.50
C LYS A 85 -0.21 -19.26 6.74
N GLU A 86 -0.42 -18.88 7.99
CA GLU A 86 -1.22 -17.72 8.38
C GLU A 86 -0.64 -16.42 7.80
N PHE A 87 0.70 -16.29 7.78
CA PHE A 87 1.36 -15.17 7.11
C PHE A 87 1.13 -15.21 5.60
N VAL A 88 1.27 -16.38 4.98
CA VAL A 88 1.07 -16.53 3.53
C VAL A 88 -0.36 -16.18 3.16
N ASP A 89 -1.36 -16.66 3.90
CA ASP A 89 -2.77 -16.33 3.68
C ASP A 89 -3.05 -14.82 3.88
N TYR A 90 -2.33 -14.18 4.79
CA TYR A 90 -2.42 -12.73 4.99
C TYR A 90 -1.81 -11.95 3.81
N ALA A 91 -0.58 -12.28 3.42
CA ALA A 91 0.24 -11.53 2.47
C ALA A 91 -0.08 -11.82 1.01
N LEU A 92 -0.50 -13.05 0.68
CA LEU A 92 -0.72 -13.49 -0.69
C LEU A 92 -1.73 -12.59 -1.43
N PRO A 93 -2.87 -12.20 -0.84
CA PRO A 93 -3.80 -11.27 -1.51
C PRO A 93 -3.22 -9.89 -1.80
N LEU A 94 -2.29 -9.40 -0.95
CA LEU A 94 -1.70 -8.06 -1.08
C LEU A 94 -0.78 -7.93 -2.30
N ILE A 95 -0.29 -9.05 -2.83
CA ILE A 95 0.59 -9.09 -3.99
C ILE A 95 -0.12 -9.51 -5.28
N GLN A 96 -1.44 -9.68 -5.24
CA GLN A 96 -2.19 -10.21 -6.39
C GLN A 96 -2.32 -9.19 -7.52
N GLY A 97 -2.40 -9.74 -8.73
CA GLY A 97 -2.52 -9.01 -9.98
C GLY A 97 -1.24 -8.26 -10.35
N GLU A 98 -1.12 -7.95 -11.64
CA GLU A 98 0.03 -7.28 -12.20
C GLU A 98 -0.33 -5.83 -12.58
N SER A 99 0.50 -4.88 -12.14
CA SER A 99 0.48 -3.53 -12.69
C SER A 99 1.19 -3.53 -14.05
N SER A 100 0.50 -3.12 -15.11
CA SER A 100 1.06 -3.05 -16.46
C SER A 100 1.29 -1.59 -16.88
N PRO A 101 2.39 -0.95 -16.45
CA PRO A 101 2.72 0.40 -16.91
C PRO A 101 2.97 0.39 -18.42
N PRO A 102 2.67 1.50 -19.14
CA PRO A 102 2.96 1.60 -20.56
C PRO A 102 4.46 1.43 -20.81
N ILE A 103 4.83 0.67 -21.84
CA ILE A 103 6.22 0.43 -22.24
C ILE A 103 6.52 1.20 -23.53
N GLU A 104 7.68 1.85 -23.60
CA GLU A 104 8.18 2.57 -24.76
C GLU A 104 9.64 2.19 -25.00
N ASN A 105 9.99 1.76 -26.22
CA ASN A 105 11.34 1.31 -26.59
C ASN A 105 11.93 0.25 -25.62
N GLY A 106 11.08 -0.65 -25.12
CA GLY A 106 11.49 -1.72 -24.20
C GLY A 106 11.65 -1.31 -22.72
N LEU A 107 11.30 -0.07 -22.35
CA LEU A 107 11.39 0.42 -20.97
C LEU A 107 10.04 0.94 -20.45
N PRO A 108 9.73 0.81 -19.15
CA PRO A 108 8.55 1.42 -18.56
C PRO A 108 8.56 2.95 -18.73
N ARG A 109 7.46 3.49 -19.25
CA ARG A 109 7.27 4.93 -19.44
C ARG A 109 6.73 5.56 -18.16
N PHE A 110 7.63 6.17 -17.39
CA PHE A 110 7.28 6.91 -16.17
C PHE A 110 6.72 8.30 -16.45
N ALA A 111 5.93 8.82 -15.49
CA ALA A 111 5.39 10.17 -15.56
C ALA A 111 6.50 11.23 -15.44
N LYS A 112 6.50 12.23 -16.32
CA LYS A 112 7.37 13.41 -16.26
C LYS A 112 6.55 14.64 -15.87
N LEU A 113 6.64 15.05 -14.62
CA LEU A 113 5.94 16.23 -14.12
C LEU A 113 6.69 17.51 -14.53
N LYS A 114 5.96 18.59 -14.85
CA LYS A 114 6.55 19.89 -15.23
C LYS A 114 7.29 20.58 -14.08
N LYS A 115 7.02 20.19 -12.82
CA LYS A 115 7.65 20.73 -11.59
C LYS A 115 7.65 22.27 -11.55
N VAL A 116 6.53 22.90 -11.95
CA VAL A 116 6.37 24.36 -11.89
C VAL A 116 6.33 24.77 -10.42
N LEU A 117 7.17 25.72 -10.03
CA LEU A 117 7.23 26.23 -8.67
C LEU A 117 6.02 27.11 -8.38
N ALA A 118 5.38 26.89 -7.22
CA ALA A 118 4.34 27.79 -6.73
C ALA A 118 4.95 29.11 -6.27
N THR A 119 4.29 30.22 -6.58
CA THR A 119 4.61 31.53 -5.99
C THR A 119 4.28 31.50 -4.50
N LYS A 120 5.07 32.22 -3.70
CA LYS A 120 4.80 32.39 -2.26
C LYS A 120 3.53 33.20 -2.03
#